data_AF-A0AA95IAY8-F1
#
_entry.id   AF-A0AA95IAY8-F1
#
_cell.length_a   1.000
_cell.length_b   1.000
_cell.length_c   1.000
_cell.angle_alpha   90.00
_cell.angle_beta   90.00
_cell.angle_gamma   90.00
#
_symmetry.space_group_name_H-M   'P 1'
#
loop_
_entity.id
_entity.type
_entity.pdbx_description
1 polymer ?
#
loop_
_entity_poly.entity_id
_entity_poly.type
_entity_poly.pdbx_seq_one_letter_code
_entity_poly.pdbx_strand_id
1 'polypeptide(L)' 'MDEINIAFNNKVVHKNNRYRGTASTGMKIEFIIKNGKITSAYPLY' A
#
# COMPACT_ATOMS: atom_id res chain seq x y z
N MET A 1 11.80 -11.30 -0.17
CA MET A 1 10.45 -10.93 -0.63
C MET A 1 10.28 -9.45 -0.40
N ASP A 2 9.90 -8.68 -1.43
CA ASP A 2 9.69 -7.23 -1.29
C ASP A 2 8.48 -6.94 -0.40
N GLU A 3 8.71 -6.29 0.75
CA GLU A 3 7.69 -5.85 1.71
C GLU A 3 6.56 -5.04 1.03
N ILE A 4 6.93 -4.24 0.00
CA ILE A 4 6.00 -3.46 -0.81
C ILE A 4 5.04 -4.38 -1.59
N ASN A 5 5.52 -5.49 -2.16
CA ASN A 5 4.67 -6.41 -2.92
C ASN A 5 3.68 -7.14 -2.00
N ILE A 6 4.10 -7.52 -0.80
CA ILE A 6 3.21 -8.13 0.21
C ILE A 6 2.10 -7.15 0.58
N ALA A 7 2.47 -5.93 0.95
CA ALA A 7 1.52 -4.88 1.29
C ALA A 7 0.61 -4.53 0.11
N PHE A 8 1.13 -4.48 -1.12
CA PHE A 8 0.32 -4.18 -2.30
C PHE A 8 -0.71 -5.29 -2.59
N ASN A 9 -0.34 -6.55 -2.37
CA ASN A 9 -1.23 -7.69 -2.60
C ASN A 9 -2.36 -7.76 -1.57
N ASN A 10 -2.11 -7.36 -0.33
CA ASN A 10 -3.13 -7.34 0.73
C ASN A 10 -3.73 -5.95 0.98
N LYS A 11 -3.54 -4.99 0.06
CA LYS A 11 -4.02 -3.63 0.22
C LYS A 11 -5.55 -3.56 0.27
N VAL A 12 -6.06 -2.74 1.17
CA VAL A 12 -7.49 -2.42 1.28
C VAL A 12 -7.72 -0.94 0.96
N VAL A 13 -8.88 -0.61 0.40
CA VAL A 13 -9.29 0.80 0.24
C VAL A 13 -9.34 1.45 1.61
N HIS A 14 -8.64 2.57 1.77
CA HIS A 14 -8.71 3.37 2.99
C HIS A 14 -9.55 4.63 2.77
N LYS A 15 -9.25 5.43 1.74
CA LYS A 15 -9.99 6.65 1.40
C LYS A 15 -9.75 7.09 -0.04
N ASN A 16 -10.82 7.28 -0.82
CA ASN A 16 -10.75 7.62 -2.24
C ASN A 16 -9.84 6.65 -3.01
N ASN A 17 -8.74 7.17 -3.55
CA ASN A 17 -7.74 6.48 -4.33
C ASN A 17 -6.52 6.05 -3.50
N ARG A 18 -6.65 6.08 -2.16
CA ARG A 18 -5.65 5.64 -1.20
C ARG A 18 -5.98 4.25 -0.69
N TYR A 19 -4.98 3.39 -0.72
CA TYR A 19 -5.04 2.01 -0.29
C TYR A 19 -4.00 1.79 0.80
N ARG A 20 -4.26 0.89 1.73
CA ARG A 20 -3.32 0.54 2.79
C ARG A 20 -3.08 -0.95 2.79
N GLY A 21 -1.81 -1.33 2.73
CA GLY A 21 -1.36 -2.70 2.89
C GLY A 21 -0.56 -2.88 4.16
N THR A 22 -0.36 -4.12 4.55
CA THR A 22 0.48 -4.50 5.70
C THR A 22 1.61 -5.39 5.19
N ALA A 23 2.85 -4.98 5.42
CA ALA A 23 4.00 -5.79 5.09
C ALA A 23 4.18 -6.95 6.08
N SER A 24 5.07 -7.90 5.78
CA SER A 24 5.33 -9.05 6.66
C SER A 24 5.84 -8.65 8.05
N THR A 25 6.52 -7.51 8.16
CA THR A 25 6.97 -6.92 9.43
C THR A 25 5.85 -6.32 10.28
N GLY A 26 4.62 -6.21 9.76
CA GLY A 26 3.53 -5.48 10.38
C GLY A 26 3.51 -3.98 10.04
N MET A 27 4.50 -3.47 9.30
CA MET A 27 4.53 -2.09 8.80
C MET A 27 3.37 -1.84 7.84
N LYS A 28 2.62 -0.76 8.06
CA LYS A 28 1.57 -0.34 7.13
C LYS A 28 2.17 0.52 6.03
N ILE A 29 1.76 0.30 4.79
CA ILE A 29 2.17 1.09 3.64
C ILE A 29 0.92 1.70 3.01
N GLU A 30 0.90 3.03 2.85
CA GLU A 30 -0.14 3.71 2.09
C GLU A 30 0.28 3.84 0.62
N PHE A 31 -0.60 3.38 -0.27
CA PHE A 31 -0.47 3.49 -1.71
C PHE A 31 -1.48 4.49 -2.23
N ILE A 32 -1.03 5.40 -3.10
CA ILE A 32 -1.91 6.24 -3.91
C ILE A 32 -1.93 5.62 -5.30
N ILE A 33 -3.11 5.20 -5.75
CA ILE A 33 -3.28 4.55 -7.05
C ILE A 33 -4.19 5.42 -7.92
N LYS A 34 -3.71 5.84 -9.09
CA LYS A 34 -4.51 6.62 -10.04
C LYS A 34 -4.46 5.93 -11.40
N ASN A 35 -5.63 5.70 -12.00
CA ASN A 35 -5.76 4.99 -13.28
C ASN A 35 -5.05 3.62 -13.29
N GLY A 36 -5.16 2.86 -12.20
CA GLY A 36 -4.55 1.53 -12.06
C GLY A 36 -3.03 1.53 -11.83
N LYS A 37 -2.35 2.68 -11.82
CA LYS A 37 -0.92 2.81 -11.54
C LYS A 37 -0.68 3.37 -10.15
N ILE A 38 0.33 2.85 -9.46
CA ILE A 38 0.83 3.44 -8.21
C ILE A 38 1.49 4.77 -8.55
N THR A 39 1.00 5.86 -7.98
CA THR A 39 1.62 7.19 -8.08
C THR A 39 2.54 7.48 -6.89
N SER A 40 2.24 6.89 -5.72
CA SER A 40 3.06 7.04 -4.52
C SER A 40 2.87 5.83 -3.59
N ALA A 41 3.93 5.46 -2.89
CA ALA A 41 3.90 4.44 -1.84
C ALA A 41 4.83 4.88 -0.70
N TYR A 42 4.34 4.89 0.53
CA TYR A 42 5.13 5.29 1.69
C TYR A 42 4.70 4.55 2.96
N PRO A 43 5.65 4.28 3.88
CA PRO A 43 5.33 3.65 5.15
C PRO A 43 4.54 4.62 6.04
N LEU A 44 3.63 4.06 6.83
CA LEU A 44 2.91 4.72 7.90
C LEU A 44 3.53 4.29 9.24
N TYR A 45 3.86 5.28 10.07
CA TYR A 45 4.32 5.11 11.45
C TYR A 45 3.21 5.50 12.43
#